data_AF-A0A7C7J1D1-F1
#
_entry.id   AF-A0A7C7J1D1-F1
#
_cell.length_a   1.000
_cell.length_b   1.000
_cell.length_c   1.000
_cell.angle_alpha   90.00
_cell.angle_beta   90.00
_cell.angle_gamma   90.00
#
_symmetry.space_group_name_H-M   'P 1'
#
loop_
_entity.id
_entity.type
_entity.pdbx_description
1 polymer ?
#
loop_
_entity_poly.entity_id
_entity_poly.type
_entity_poly.pdbx_seq_one_letter_code
_entity_poly.pdbx_strand_id
1 'polypeptide(L)'
;MGKTYQSVVINAPVVKVWGALRNFHDLSWASGVVTSCTPVGDLNADQVGARRIINDAFHETLVELSEVDRTLKYSIDDGPSPVSKNEVKNYIGVVHAIPITDDDTTFVEWSSSWDQNDAAVYEFCHGIYCAVLGELKKTFS
;
A
#
# COMPACT_ATOMS: atom_id res chain seq x y z
N MET A 1 13.05 13.18 8.38
CA MET A 1 11.85 12.36 8.13
C MET A 1 11.45 12.60 6.69
N GLY A 2 11.63 11.59 5.84
CA GLY A 2 11.14 11.64 4.47
C GLY A 2 9.67 11.27 4.42
N LYS A 3 8.97 11.72 3.39
CA LYS A 3 7.56 11.38 3.16
C LYS A 3 7.17 11.52 1.70
N THR A 4 6.21 10.72 1.26
CA THR A 4 5.54 10.90 -0.03
C THR A 4 4.05 10.72 0.11
N TYR A 5 3.28 11.31 -0.81
CA TYR A 5 1.82 11.29 -0.82
C TYR A 5 1.30 11.31 -2.25
N GLN A 6 0.52 10.29 -2.62
CA GLN A 6 -0.15 10.20 -3.90
C GLN A 6 -1.62 9.84 -3.68
N SER A 7 -2.49 10.25 -4.61
CA SER A 7 -3.91 9.96 -4.54
C SER A 7 -4.54 9.79 -5.92
N VAL A 8 -5.70 9.16 -5.96
CA VAL A 8 -6.46 8.89 -7.17
C VAL A 8 -7.95 8.80 -6.87
N VAL A 9 -8.79 9.19 -7.83
CA VAL A 9 -10.23 8.91 -7.80
C VAL A 9 -10.51 7.64 -8.59
N ILE A 10 -11.18 6.70 -7.94
CA ILE A 10 -11.60 5.40 -8.46
C ILE A 10 -13.09 5.44 -8.77
N ASN A 11 -13.47 5.09 -10.00
CA ASN A 11 -14.86 5.10 -10.46
C ASN A 11 -15.65 3.86 -9.97
N ALA A 12 -15.64 3.64 -8.66
CA ALA A 12 -16.38 2.55 -8.03
C ALA A 12 -16.75 2.91 -6.58
N PRO A 13 -17.84 2.32 -6.04
CA PRO A 13 -18.24 2.52 -4.66
C PRO A 13 -17.17 2.02 -3.69
N VAL A 14 -17.00 2.75 -2.59
CA VAL A 14 -15.96 2.51 -1.58
C VAL A 14 -15.96 1.10 -1.00
N VAL A 15 -17.12 0.44 -0.91
CA VAL A 15 -17.20 -0.94 -0.42
C VAL A 15 -16.44 -1.91 -1.32
N LYS A 16 -16.48 -1.69 -2.65
CA LYS A 16 -15.74 -2.51 -3.61
C LYS A 16 -14.25 -2.19 -3.57
N VAL A 17 -13.90 -0.91 -3.56
CA VAL A 17 -12.50 -0.46 -3.55
C VAL A 17 -11.81 -0.88 -2.26
N TRP A 18 -12.44 -0.64 -1.11
CA TRP A 18 -11.94 -1.08 0.19
C TRP A 18 -11.87 -2.60 0.31
N GLY A 19 -12.85 -3.32 -0.23
CA GLY A 19 -12.83 -4.79 -0.26
C GLY A 19 -11.57 -5.36 -0.93
N ALA A 20 -11.08 -4.71 -1.99
CA ALA A 20 -9.82 -5.06 -2.63
C ALA A 20 -8.59 -4.61 -1.80
N LEU A 21 -8.59 -3.37 -1.31
CA LEU A 21 -7.45 -2.80 -0.59
C LEU A 21 -7.21 -3.46 0.79
N ARG A 22 -8.27 -3.85 1.51
CA ARG A 22 -8.17 -4.37 2.88
C ARG A 22 -7.51 -5.74 2.98
N ASN A 23 -7.49 -6.50 1.88
CA ASN A 23 -6.89 -7.82 1.87
C ASN A 23 -5.38 -7.70 1.76
N PHE A 24 -4.68 -7.65 2.90
CA PHE A 24 -3.23 -7.47 2.93
C PHE A 24 -2.46 -8.54 2.13
N HIS A 25 -3.00 -9.74 1.96
CA HIS A 25 -2.34 -10.80 1.20
C HIS A 25 -2.69 -10.82 -0.29
N ASP A 26 -3.55 -9.91 -0.76
CA ASP A 26 -3.99 -9.84 -2.15
C ASP A 26 -3.69 -8.46 -2.76
N LEU A 27 -2.82 -8.49 -3.75
CA LEU A 27 -2.43 -7.34 -4.57
C LEU A 27 -2.72 -7.61 -6.06
N SER A 28 -3.62 -8.55 -6.38
CA SER A 28 -3.94 -8.93 -7.76
C SER A 28 -4.51 -7.77 -8.59
N TRP A 29 -5.12 -6.79 -7.94
CA TRP A 29 -5.57 -5.53 -8.56
C TRP A 29 -4.41 -4.65 -9.05
N ALA A 30 -3.16 -4.95 -8.67
CA ALA A 30 -1.94 -4.24 -9.06
C ALA A 30 -1.07 -5.03 -10.05
N SER A 31 -1.65 -5.93 -10.85
CA SER A 31 -0.89 -6.92 -11.66
C SER A 31 0.16 -6.33 -12.64
N GLY A 32 0.05 -5.07 -13.07
CA GLY A 32 1.09 -4.40 -13.83
C GLY A 32 2.36 -4.01 -13.04
N VAL A 33 2.31 -4.09 -11.71
CA VAL A 33 3.41 -3.77 -10.78
C VAL A 33 3.77 -4.96 -9.89
N VAL A 34 2.77 -5.71 -9.44
CA VAL A 34 2.91 -6.85 -8.52
C VAL A 34 2.74 -8.16 -9.30
N THR A 35 3.82 -8.93 -9.41
CA THR A 35 3.85 -10.23 -10.07
C THR A 35 3.65 -11.38 -9.08
N SER A 36 4.01 -11.19 -7.82
CA SER A 36 3.77 -12.17 -6.74
C SER A 36 3.52 -11.48 -5.40
N CYS A 37 2.67 -12.10 -4.58
CA CYS A 37 2.42 -11.72 -3.19
C CYS A 37 2.26 -12.99 -2.36
N THR A 38 3.26 -13.28 -1.53
CA THR A 38 3.33 -14.52 -0.77
C THR A 38 3.13 -14.23 0.72
N PRO A 39 2.06 -14.74 1.35
CA PRO A 39 1.89 -14.67 2.80
C PRO A 39 3.04 -15.36 3.56
N VAL A 40 3.39 -14.83 4.72
CA VAL A 40 4.43 -15.39 5.60
C VAL A 40 3.87 -15.65 6.99
N GLY A 41 3.95 -16.91 7.44
CA GLY A 41 3.40 -17.36 8.71
C GLY A 41 1.92 -17.71 8.61
N ASP A 42 1.26 -17.83 9.76
CA ASP A 42 -0.08 -18.41 9.87
C ASP A 42 -1.20 -17.39 10.08
N LEU A 43 -0.87 -16.10 10.17
CA LEU A 43 -1.86 -15.04 10.36
C LEU A 43 -2.60 -14.77 9.05
N ASN A 44 -3.91 -14.54 9.15
CA ASN A 44 -4.74 -14.14 8.01
C ASN A 44 -4.48 -12.70 7.60
N ALA A 45 -4.89 -12.35 6.38
CA ALA A 45 -4.64 -11.05 5.76
C ALA A 45 -5.23 -9.83 6.52
N ASP A 46 -6.17 -10.05 7.43
CA ASP A 46 -6.83 -9.00 8.21
C ASP A 46 -6.40 -8.98 9.69
N GLN A 47 -5.38 -9.78 10.05
CA GLN A 47 -4.84 -9.81 11.40
C GLN A 47 -3.58 -8.95 11.49
N VAL A 48 -3.59 -7.95 12.38
CA VAL A 48 -2.39 -7.15 12.68
C VAL A 48 -1.21 -8.07 13.05
N GLY A 49 -0.06 -7.82 12.44
CA GLY A 49 1.12 -8.68 12.48
C GLY A 49 1.23 -9.67 11.32
N ALA A 50 0.21 -9.78 10.45
CA ALA A 50 0.32 -10.54 9.21
C ALA A 50 1.47 -10.02 8.34
N ARG A 51 2.11 -10.92 7.60
CA ARG A 51 3.31 -10.61 6.82
C ARG A 51 3.20 -11.10 5.40
N ARG A 52 3.81 -10.37 4.47
CA ARG A 52 3.87 -10.74 3.06
C ARG A 52 5.24 -10.47 2.45
N ILE A 53 5.53 -11.17 1.38
CA ILE A 53 6.64 -10.90 0.47
C ILE A 53 6.07 -10.53 -0.89
N ILE A 54 6.33 -9.31 -1.36
CA ILE A 54 5.90 -8.83 -2.68
C ILE A 54 7.07 -8.94 -3.65
N ASN A 55 6.84 -9.54 -4.82
CA ASN A 55 7.82 -9.72 -5.89
C ASN A 55 9.16 -10.32 -5.41
N ASP A 56 9.11 -11.20 -4.40
CA ASP A 56 10.27 -11.80 -3.73
C ASP A 56 11.30 -10.79 -3.18
N ALA A 57 10.90 -9.52 -3.01
CA ALA A 57 11.80 -8.40 -2.72
C ALA A 57 11.36 -7.55 -1.52
N PHE A 58 10.07 -7.22 -1.40
CA PHE A 58 9.58 -6.38 -0.30
C PHE A 58 8.98 -7.24 0.79
N HIS A 59 9.57 -7.19 1.98
CA HIS A 59 9.07 -7.84 3.18
C HIS A 59 8.27 -6.82 3.97
N GLU A 60 6.97 -7.08 4.16
CA GLU A 60 6.08 -6.15 4.83
C GLU A 60 5.31 -6.81 5.97
N THR A 61 5.03 -6.02 7.02
CA THR A 61 4.19 -6.40 8.14
C THR A 61 2.99 -5.46 8.25
N LEU A 62 1.79 -6.02 8.42
CA LEU A 62 0.57 -5.26 8.70
C LEU A 62 0.63 -4.70 10.13
N VAL A 63 0.57 -3.37 10.25
CA VAL A 63 0.67 -2.64 11.52
C VAL A 63 -0.71 -2.24 12.04
N GLU A 64 -1.62 -1.89 11.15
CA GLU A 64 -2.98 -1.47 11.50
C GLU A 64 -3.94 -1.78 10.36
N LEU A 65 -5.15 -2.22 10.71
CA LEU A 65 -6.26 -2.32 9.78
C LEU A 65 -7.52 -1.79 10.46
N SER A 66 -8.03 -0.66 9.98
CA SER A 66 -9.26 -0.04 10.49
C SER A 66 -10.36 -0.19 9.45
N GLU A 67 -11.39 -1.00 9.75
CA GLU A 67 -12.59 -1.13 8.92
C GLU A 67 -13.46 0.13 8.97
N VAL A 68 -13.45 0.84 10.11
CA VAL A 68 -14.23 2.06 10.31
C VAL A 68 -13.63 3.21 9.49
N ASP A 69 -12.31 3.40 9.61
CA ASP A 69 -11.59 4.47 8.91
C ASP A 69 -11.10 4.03 7.52
N ARG A 70 -11.36 2.79 7.10
CA ARG A 70 -10.90 2.19 5.84
C ARG A 70 -9.44 2.49 5.55
N THR A 71 -8.63 2.21 6.57
CA THR A 71 -7.19 2.50 6.59
C THR A 71 -6.41 1.21 6.79
N LEU A 72 -5.38 1.01 5.97
CA LEU A 72 -4.41 -0.07 6.09
C LEU A 72 -3.04 0.56 6.29
N LYS A 73 -2.36 0.21 7.39
CA LYS A 73 -0.98 0.65 7.67
C LYS A 73 -0.05 -0.54 7.72
N TYR A 74 1.13 -0.40 7.13
CA TYR A 74 2.14 -1.46 7.08
C TYR A 74 3.55 -0.90 7.21
N SER A 75 4.48 -1.74 7.66
CA SER A 75 5.92 -1.47 7.62
C SER A 75 6.57 -2.17 6.44
N ILE A 76 7.65 -1.58 5.92
CA ILE A 76 8.63 -2.31 5.11
C ILE A 76 9.75 -2.73 6.07
N ASP A 77 9.86 -4.04 6.30
CA ASP A 77 10.84 -4.63 7.20
C ASP A 77 12.18 -4.89 6.49
N ASP A 78 12.13 -5.19 5.19
CA ASP A 78 13.29 -5.26 4.29
C ASP A 78 12.84 -5.07 2.84
N GLY A 79 13.75 -4.62 1.98
CA GLY A 79 13.45 -4.29 0.60
C GLY A 79 14.71 -4.08 -0.25
N PRO A 80 14.55 -3.87 -1.57
CA PRO A 80 15.65 -3.43 -2.42
C PRO A 80 16.08 -2.00 -2.06
N SER A 81 17.32 -1.64 -2.39
CA SER A 81 17.74 -0.23 -2.33
C SER A 81 16.80 0.64 -3.20
N PRO A 82 16.36 1.81 -2.73
CA PRO A 82 16.86 2.54 -1.56
C PRO A 82 16.12 2.26 -0.24
N VAL A 83 15.16 1.33 -0.20
CA VAL A 83 14.31 1.04 0.97
C VAL A 83 14.75 -0.20 1.75
N SER A 84 16.00 -0.64 1.59
CA SER A 84 16.52 -1.74 2.38
C SER A 84 16.59 -1.38 3.86
N LYS A 85 16.52 -2.39 4.73
CA LYS A 85 16.60 -2.19 6.21
C LYS A 85 17.88 -1.50 6.71
N ASN A 86 18.91 -1.46 5.86
CA ASN A 86 20.19 -0.81 6.17
C ASN A 86 20.20 0.67 5.78
N GLU A 87 19.34 1.09 4.85
CA GLU A 87 19.29 2.45 4.30
C GLU A 87 18.15 3.27 4.91
N VAL A 88 17.04 2.61 5.23
CA VAL A 88 15.82 3.24 5.73
C VAL A 88 15.39 2.61 7.05
N LYS A 89 14.88 3.44 7.96
CA LYS A 89 14.29 2.98 9.22
C LYS A 89 12.87 3.52 9.37
N ASN A 90 12.06 2.84 10.18
CA ASN A 90 10.72 3.27 10.55
C ASN A 90 9.84 3.62 9.34
N TYR A 91 9.98 2.86 8.25
CA TYR A 91 9.12 3.03 7.09
C TYR A 91 7.71 2.62 7.44
N ILE A 92 6.74 3.52 7.28
CA ILE A 92 5.32 3.25 7.44
C ILE A 92 4.61 3.70 6.18
N GLY A 93 3.95 2.75 5.51
CA GLY A 93 2.99 3.01 4.45
C GLY A 93 1.57 3.05 4.99
N VAL A 94 0.75 3.95 4.45
CA VAL A 94 -0.65 4.14 4.83
C VAL A 94 -1.49 4.26 3.57
N VAL A 95 -2.49 3.39 3.45
CA VAL A 95 -3.54 3.42 2.43
C VAL A 95 -4.84 3.80 3.10
N HIS A 96 -5.58 4.75 2.52
CA HIS A 96 -6.86 5.20 3.05
C HIS A 96 -7.87 5.39 1.91
N ALA A 97 -9.07 4.84 2.08
CA ALA A 97 -10.15 4.89 1.10
C ALA A 97 -11.36 5.69 1.62
N ILE A 98 -11.60 6.84 1.02
CA ILE A 98 -12.63 7.81 1.40
C ILE A 98 -13.76 7.78 0.36
N PRO A 99 -15.04 7.63 0.76
CA PRO A 99 -16.15 7.75 -0.19
C PRO A 99 -16.30 9.19 -0.68
N ILE A 100 -16.43 9.36 -1.99
CA ILE A 100 -16.95 10.60 -2.57
C ILE A 100 -18.45 10.42 -2.73
N THR A 101 -19.21 11.04 -1.84
CA THR A 101 -20.66 10.78 -1.74
C THR A 101 -21.50 11.47 -2.81
N ASP A 102 -20.92 12.44 -3.53
CA ASP A 102 -21.62 13.19 -4.58
C ASP A 102 -21.91 12.32 -5.82
N ASP A 103 -21.00 11.40 -6.16
CA ASP A 103 -21.05 10.58 -7.36
C ASP A 103 -20.84 9.07 -7.13
N ASP A 104 -20.86 8.62 -5.86
CA ASP A 104 -20.64 7.23 -5.43
C ASP A 104 -19.29 6.65 -5.92
N THR A 105 -18.27 7.51 -6.03
CA THR A 105 -16.88 7.13 -6.32
C THR A 105 -16.03 7.07 -5.05
N THR A 106 -14.76 6.70 -5.19
CA THR A 106 -13.83 6.58 -4.05
C THR A 106 -12.57 7.40 -4.28
N PHE A 107 -12.22 8.25 -3.32
CA PHE A 107 -10.90 8.84 -3.22
C PHE A 107 -9.97 7.88 -2.47
N VAL A 108 -8.87 7.48 -3.10
CA VAL A 108 -7.84 6.65 -2.47
C VAL A 108 -6.57 7.48 -2.35
N GLU A 109 -6.01 7.51 -1.16
CA GLU A 109 -4.69 8.09 -0.90
C GLU A 109 -3.72 7.02 -0.39
N TRP A 110 -2.48 7.16 -0.82
CA TRP A 110 -1.35 6.35 -0.38
C TRP A 110 -0.21 7.26 0.01
N SER A 111 0.24 7.11 1.25
CA SER A 111 1.37 7.86 1.77
C SER A 111 2.37 6.94 2.45
N SER A 112 3.60 7.42 2.57
CA SER A 112 4.55 6.84 3.50
C SER A 112 5.43 7.88 4.14
N SER A 113 6.00 7.49 5.27
CA SER A 113 7.03 8.25 5.97
C SER A 113 8.14 7.32 6.44
N TRP A 114 9.35 7.86 6.53
CA TRP A 114 10.51 7.09 6.94
C TRP A 114 11.64 7.96 7.50
N ASP A 115 12.62 7.31 8.12
CA ASP A 115 13.84 7.92 8.61
C ASP A 115 15.02 7.62 7.68
N GLN A 116 15.84 8.66 7.43
CA GLN A 116 17.06 8.66 6.60
C GLN A 116 16.82 8.52 5.09
N ASN A 117 17.87 8.80 4.29
CA ASN A 117 17.91 8.57 2.83
C ASN A 117 16.75 9.20 2.01
N ASP A 118 16.38 10.45 2.29
CA ASP A 118 15.12 11.05 1.81
C ASP A 118 14.96 11.11 0.28
N ALA A 119 15.89 11.74 -0.44
CA ALA A 119 15.69 12.04 -1.86
C ALA A 119 15.52 10.79 -2.75
N ALA A 120 16.38 9.78 -2.59
CA ALA A 120 16.30 8.55 -3.40
C ALA A 120 15.06 7.73 -3.05
N VAL A 121 14.72 7.64 -1.76
CA VAL A 121 13.54 6.92 -1.29
C VAL A 121 12.27 7.61 -1.74
N TYR A 122 12.24 8.95 -1.72
CA TYR A 122 11.11 9.73 -2.21
C TYR A 122 10.80 9.41 -3.67
N GLU A 123 11.79 9.53 -4.57
CA GLU A 123 11.60 9.27 -6.01
C GLU A 123 11.16 7.83 -6.26
N PHE A 124 11.77 6.88 -5.56
CA PHE A 124 11.43 5.47 -5.66
C PHE A 124 9.99 5.18 -5.22
N CYS A 125 9.60 5.62 -4.01
CA CYS A 125 8.25 5.40 -3.48
C CYS A 125 7.19 6.17 -4.27
N HIS A 126 7.49 7.40 -4.69
CA HIS A 126 6.60 8.19 -5.56
C HIS A 126 6.27 7.42 -6.85
N GLY A 127 7.29 6.90 -7.53
CA GLY A 127 7.11 6.13 -8.75
C GLY A 127 6.25 4.88 -8.54
N ILE A 128 6.52 4.12 -7.49
CA ILE A 128 5.73 2.92 -7.14
C ILE A 128 4.28 3.29 -6.85
N TYR A 129 4.02 4.32 -6.02
CA TYR A 129 2.67 4.72 -5.62
C TYR A 129 1.84 5.23 -6.80
N CYS A 130 2.44 6.03 -7.68
CA CYS A 130 1.81 6.42 -8.94
C CYS A 130 1.44 5.21 -9.79
N ALA A 131 2.32 4.21 -9.88
CA ALA A 131 2.08 3.00 -10.67
C ALA A 131 0.96 2.13 -10.07
N VAL A 132 1.01 1.80 -8.78
CA VAL A 132 0.00 0.95 -8.15
C VAL A 132 -1.37 1.63 -8.08
N LEU A 133 -1.44 2.93 -7.81
CA LEU A 133 -2.72 3.66 -7.86
C LEU A 133 -3.27 3.74 -9.30
N GLY A 134 -2.38 3.79 -10.30
CA GLY A 134 -2.75 3.66 -11.71
C GLY A 134 -3.37 2.30 -12.04
N GLU A 135 -2.79 1.20 -11.54
CA GLU A 135 -3.34 -0.15 -11.70
C GLU A 135 -4.67 -0.34 -10.95
N LEU A 136 -4.78 0.21 -9.74
CA LEU A 136 -6.03 0.23 -8.98
C LEU A 136 -7.13 0.92 -9.80
N LYS A 137 -6.83 2.08 -10.38
CA LYS A 137 -7.78 2.78 -11.24
C LYS A 137 -8.22 1.93 -12.43
N LYS A 138 -7.28 1.27 -13.12
CA LYS A 138 -7.59 0.38 -14.26
C LYS A 138 -8.46 -0.81 -13.85
N THR A 139 -8.22 -1.40 -12.68
CA THR A 139 -8.99 -2.54 -12.17
C THR A 139 -10.47 -2.21 -11.98
N PHE A 140 -10.79 -0.96 -11.66
CA PHE A 140 -12.15 -0.48 -11.41
C PHE A 140 -12.68 0.46 -12.51
N SER A 141 -12.04 0.50 -13.68
CA SER A 141 -12.49 1.26 -14.85
C SER A 141 -13.44 0.46 -15.75
#